data_AF-A0A820IAI7-F1
#
_entry.id   AF-A0A820IAI7-F1
#
_cell.length_a   1.000
_cell.length_b   1.000
_cell.length_c   1.000
_cell.angle_alpha   90.00
_cell.angle_beta   90.00
_cell.angle_gamma   90.00
#
_symmetry.space_group_name_H-M   'P 1'
#
loop_
_entity.id
_entity.type
_entity.pdbx_description
1 polymer ?
#
loop_
_entity_poly.entity_id
_entity_poly.type
_entity_poly.pdbx_seq_one_letter_code
_entity_poly.pdbx_strand_id
1 'polypeptide(L)'
;MSEPVPMSLSVPTQKCDGIEDGSADDGDSIPESNVWGRLLTINKIFPSINLIEKEYSFGRGKTCSVVFNSSEQQTSKYFLAYSSTHFKIIRDDIKNYAYILDLSSNGTYVNGEKIGKNKKHILENNAEIELASKTNRVYVYIDTNANEDSSIPPVVSEKHIVSKQIGRGAYGEVKLCFVRGKIK
;
A
#
# COMPACT_ATOMS: atom_id res chain seq x y z
N MET A 1 -20.39 47.11 52.39
CA MET A 1 -21.55 46.35 51.88
C MET A 1 -21.08 45.63 50.63
N SER A 2 -20.79 44.35 50.77
CA SER A 2 -20.16 43.48 49.77
C SER A 2 -21.03 42.24 49.65
N GLU A 3 -21.70 42.09 48.51
CA GLU A 3 -22.46 40.88 48.17
C GLU A 3 -21.52 39.81 47.58
N PRO A 4 -21.67 38.53 47.93
CA PRO A 4 -20.93 37.44 47.31
C PRO A 4 -21.64 36.91 46.07
N VAL A 5 -20.88 36.70 44.98
CA VAL A 5 -21.33 35.96 43.78
C VAL A 5 -20.84 34.51 43.89
N PRO A 6 -21.71 33.49 43.69
CA PRO A 6 -21.38 32.09 43.91
C PRO A 6 -20.58 31.44 42.75
N MET A 7 -19.68 30.51 43.11
CA MET A 7 -18.90 29.66 42.21
C MET A 7 -19.78 28.79 41.31
N SER A 8 -19.52 28.84 40.00
CA SER A 8 -20.14 27.95 39.02
C SER A 8 -19.40 26.61 38.89
N LEU A 9 -20.06 25.56 39.40
CA LEU A 9 -20.25 24.21 38.86
C LEU A 9 -19.11 23.58 38.01
N SER A 10 -18.41 22.61 38.62
CA SER A 10 -17.66 21.55 37.93
C SER A 10 -18.61 20.52 37.30
N VAL A 11 -18.52 20.30 35.99
CA VAL A 11 -19.28 19.25 35.29
C VAL A 11 -18.50 17.92 35.40
N PRO A 12 -19.18 16.77 35.65
CA PRO A 12 -18.50 15.48 35.82
C PRO A 12 -18.00 14.89 34.49
N THR A 13 -16.79 14.35 34.49
CA THR A 13 -16.27 13.51 33.40
C THR A 13 -17.02 12.18 33.38
N GLN A 14 -17.62 11.82 32.24
CA GLN A 14 -18.30 10.53 32.06
C GLN A 14 -17.29 9.37 32.11
N LYS A 15 -17.63 8.32 32.88
CA LYS A 15 -17.01 6.99 32.83
C LYS A 15 -17.43 6.31 31.52
N CYS A 16 -16.46 5.87 30.73
CA CYS A 16 -16.70 4.90 29.66
C CYS A 16 -16.42 3.51 30.23
N ASP A 17 -17.45 2.67 30.24
CA ASP A 17 -17.40 1.31 30.74
C ASP A 17 -16.40 0.46 29.95
N GLY A 18 -15.53 -0.23 30.69
CA GLY A 18 -14.66 -1.26 30.14
C GLY A 18 -15.50 -2.44 29.69
N ILE A 19 -15.31 -2.85 28.44
CA ILE A 19 -15.73 -4.16 27.97
C ILE A 19 -14.47 -5.03 27.99
N GLU A 20 -14.48 -6.00 28.89
CA GLU A 20 -13.46 -7.04 29.02
C GLU A 20 -13.45 -7.97 27.80
N ASP A 21 -12.22 -8.21 27.38
CA ASP A 21 -11.62 -9.43 26.83
C ASP A 21 -12.54 -10.60 26.44
N GLY A 22 -12.39 -11.02 25.19
CA GLY A 22 -13.01 -12.23 24.69
C GLY A 22 -12.82 -12.38 23.19
N SER A 23 -11.61 -12.75 22.77
CA SER A 23 -11.32 -13.66 21.64
C SER A 23 -9.80 -13.71 21.40
N ALA A 24 -9.15 -14.74 21.95
CA ALA A 24 -7.91 -15.25 21.38
C ALA A 24 -8.25 -15.81 20.00
N ASP A 25 -7.90 -15.08 18.95
CA ASP A 25 -7.76 -15.61 17.60
C ASP A 25 -6.26 -15.62 17.30
N ASP A 26 -5.66 -16.80 17.49
CA ASP A 26 -4.33 -17.17 16.99
C ASP A 26 -4.36 -17.16 15.45
N GLY A 27 -4.44 -15.95 14.89
CA GLY A 27 -4.28 -15.70 13.46
C GLY A 27 -2.80 -15.64 13.14
N ASP A 28 -2.30 -16.75 12.58
CA ASP A 28 -0.96 -17.00 12.04
C ASP A 28 -0.25 -15.70 11.59
N SER A 29 0.50 -15.09 12.50
CA SER A 29 1.18 -13.83 12.24
C SER A 29 2.39 -14.13 11.36
N ILE A 30 2.24 -13.93 10.05
CA ILE A 30 3.36 -14.06 9.09
C ILE A 30 4.50 -13.16 9.61
N PRO A 31 5.68 -13.72 9.92
CA PRO A 31 6.78 -12.93 10.41
C PRO A 31 7.19 -11.93 9.33
N GLU A 32 7.30 -10.64 9.69
CA GLU A 32 7.67 -9.57 8.74
C GLU A 32 8.99 -9.87 8.01
N SER A 33 9.85 -10.73 8.58
CA SER A 33 11.12 -11.16 8.00
C SER A 33 11.00 -11.88 6.64
N ASN A 34 9.83 -12.46 6.33
CA ASN A 34 9.65 -13.22 5.09
C ASN A 34 9.09 -12.38 3.93
N VAL A 35 8.67 -11.14 4.22
CA VAL A 35 8.12 -10.23 3.22
C VAL A 35 9.27 -9.50 2.54
N TRP A 36 9.56 -9.81 1.28
CA TRP A 36 10.62 -9.16 0.50
C TRP A 36 10.14 -7.92 -0.25
N GLY A 37 8.84 -7.68 -0.31
CA GLY A 37 8.28 -6.46 -0.90
C GLY A 37 6.81 -6.28 -0.54
N ARG A 38 6.31 -5.05 -0.71
CA ARG A 38 4.89 -4.72 -0.49
C ARG A 38 4.34 -3.95 -1.68
N LEU A 39 3.13 -4.27 -2.10
CA LEU A 39 2.33 -3.42 -2.97
C LEU A 39 1.32 -2.68 -2.11
N LEU A 40 1.55 -1.39 -1.93
CA LEU A 40 0.64 -0.53 -1.19
C LEU A 40 -0.34 0.13 -2.15
N THR A 41 -1.62 0.02 -1.86
CA THR A 41 -2.65 0.58 -2.72
C THR A 41 -2.74 2.09 -2.58
N ILE A 42 -2.84 2.80 -3.70
CA ILE A 42 -3.23 4.23 -3.73
C ILE A 42 -4.75 4.34 -3.94
N ASN A 43 -5.35 3.31 -4.53
CA ASN A 43 -6.77 3.29 -4.88
C ASN A 43 -7.51 2.27 -4.02
N LYS A 44 -8.38 2.75 -3.13
CA LYS A 44 -9.05 1.97 -2.08
C LYS A 44 -9.80 0.72 -2.57
N ILE A 45 -10.17 0.65 -3.85
CA ILE A 45 -10.83 -0.52 -4.45
C ILE A 45 -9.87 -1.73 -4.59
N PHE A 46 -8.56 -1.54 -4.44
CA PHE A 46 -7.55 -2.58 -4.50
C PHE A 46 -6.95 -2.84 -3.13
N PRO A 47 -6.75 -4.12 -2.75
CA PRO A 47 -6.08 -4.46 -1.49
C PRO A 47 -4.57 -4.26 -1.60
N SER A 48 -3.94 -3.86 -0.49
CA SER A 48 -2.48 -3.93 -0.35
C SER A 48 -2.03 -5.38 -0.22
N ILE A 49 -0.86 -5.73 -0.77
CA ILE A 49 -0.36 -7.11 -0.86
C ILE A 49 1.05 -7.19 -0.27
N ASN A 50 1.28 -8.17 0.61
CA ASN A 50 2.63 -8.59 1.00
C ASN A 50 3.16 -9.60 -0.01
N LEU A 51 4.36 -9.34 -0.53
CA LEU A 51 5.04 -10.21 -1.46
C LEU A 51 6.01 -11.09 -0.67
N ILE A 52 5.67 -12.38 -0.60
CA ILE A 52 6.40 -13.43 0.12
C ILE A 52 6.89 -14.46 -0.89
N GLU A 53 6.00 -14.89 -1.78
CA GLU A 53 6.32 -15.84 -2.86
C GLU A 53 7.20 -15.19 -3.93
N LYS A 54 7.88 -16.02 -4.72
CA LYS A 54 8.76 -15.54 -5.80
C LYS A 54 8.00 -14.90 -6.96
N GLU A 55 6.79 -15.35 -7.24
CA GLU A 55 5.99 -14.88 -8.37
C GLU A 55 4.54 -14.63 -7.95
N TYR A 56 4.01 -13.48 -8.33
CA TYR A 56 2.60 -13.14 -8.21
C TYR A 56 2.05 -12.73 -9.57
N SER A 57 0.87 -13.25 -9.91
CA SER A 57 0.13 -12.84 -11.10
C SER A 57 -1.09 -12.02 -10.73
N PHE A 58 -1.36 -10.98 -11.51
CA PHE A 58 -2.41 -10.00 -11.25
C PHE A 58 -3.30 -9.87 -12.48
N GLY A 59 -4.63 -9.89 -12.31
CA GLY A 59 -5.56 -9.70 -13.43
C GLY A 59 -6.99 -10.15 -13.12
N ARG A 60 -7.88 -10.11 -14.11
CA ARG A 60 -9.30 -10.51 -13.93
C ARG A 60 -9.53 -12.02 -13.88
N GLY A 61 -8.56 -12.81 -14.36
CA GLY A 61 -8.66 -14.25 -14.45
C GLY A 61 -8.58 -14.89 -13.08
N LYS A 62 -9.45 -15.87 -12.80
CA LYS A 62 -9.50 -16.60 -11.52
C LYS A 62 -8.24 -17.38 -11.18
N THR A 63 -7.37 -17.60 -12.17
CA THR A 63 -6.08 -18.30 -12.01
C THR A 63 -4.96 -17.36 -11.53
N CYS A 64 -5.22 -16.05 -11.41
CA CYS A 64 -4.23 -15.11 -10.90
C CYS A 64 -4.07 -15.23 -9.39
N SER A 65 -2.86 -14.99 -8.88
CA SER A 65 -2.57 -14.91 -7.45
C SER A 65 -3.39 -13.79 -6.78
N VAL A 66 -3.53 -12.66 -7.49
CA VAL A 66 -4.37 -11.53 -7.08
C VAL A 66 -5.39 -11.27 -8.18
N VAL A 67 -6.65 -11.57 -7.86
CA VAL A 67 -7.76 -11.48 -8.81
C VAL A 67 -8.46 -10.14 -8.68
N PHE A 68 -8.53 -9.38 -9.78
CA PHE A 68 -9.31 -8.16 -9.89
C PHE A 68 -10.76 -8.51 -10.21
N ASN A 69 -11.56 -8.78 -9.18
CA ASN A 69 -12.97 -9.14 -9.34
C ASN A 69 -13.88 -8.67 -8.20
N SER A 70 -13.40 -7.78 -7.30
CA SER A 70 -14.28 -7.25 -6.24
C SER A 70 -15.40 -6.39 -6.85
N SER A 71 -16.55 -6.30 -6.16
CA SER A 71 -17.69 -5.50 -6.63
C SER A 71 -17.30 -4.04 -6.89
N GLU A 72 -16.46 -3.47 -6.03
CA GLU A 72 -15.94 -2.11 -6.18
C GLU A 72 -15.03 -1.99 -7.40
N GLN A 73 -14.14 -2.95 -7.65
CA GLN A 73 -13.28 -2.97 -8.84
C GLN A 73 -14.10 -3.04 -10.13
N GLN A 74 -15.20 -3.79 -10.14
CA GLN A 74 -16.09 -3.92 -11.29
C GLN A 74 -16.78 -2.60 -11.67
N THR A 75 -17.02 -1.71 -10.70
CA THR A 75 -17.57 -0.36 -10.96
C THR A 75 -16.55 0.61 -11.56
N SER A 76 -15.26 0.28 -11.53
CA SER A 76 -14.22 1.14 -12.12
C SER A 76 -14.38 1.22 -13.63
N LYS A 77 -14.27 2.43 -14.18
CA LYS A 77 -14.25 2.66 -15.64
C LYS A 77 -13.12 1.92 -16.37
N TYR A 78 -12.08 1.50 -15.65
CA TYR A 78 -10.94 0.77 -16.20
C TYR A 78 -11.09 -0.76 -16.13
N PHE A 79 -12.11 -1.28 -15.45
CA PHE A 79 -12.25 -2.72 -15.18
C PHE A 79 -12.19 -3.58 -16.44
N LEU A 80 -12.96 -3.21 -17.47
CA LEU A 80 -13.01 -3.92 -18.75
C LEU A 80 -11.67 -3.84 -19.52
N ALA A 81 -10.85 -2.83 -19.24
CA ALA A 81 -9.54 -2.66 -19.85
C ALA A 81 -8.46 -3.54 -19.19
N TYR A 82 -8.74 -4.15 -18.04
CA TYR A 82 -7.80 -5.09 -17.43
C TYR A 82 -7.77 -6.42 -18.20
N SER A 83 -6.60 -7.01 -18.41
CA SER A 83 -6.50 -8.34 -19.01
C SER A 83 -6.80 -9.46 -18.00
N SER A 84 -7.07 -10.68 -18.49
CA SER A 84 -7.25 -11.88 -17.65
C SER A 84 -6.02 -12.11 -16.78
N THR A 85 -4.82 -12.08 -17.38
CA THR A 85 -3.55 -11.88 -16.66
C THR A 85 -2.96 -10.58 -17.18
N HIS A 86 -2.87 -9.58 -16.32
CA HIS A 86 -2.47 -8.22 -16.65
C HIS A 86 -0.97 -8.04 -16.52
N PHE A 87 -0.41 -8.41 -15.38
CA PHE A 87 1.03 -8.37 -15.15
C PHE A 87 1.44 -9.44 -14.14
N LYS A 88 2.74 -9.65 -14.04
CA LYS A 88 3.34 -10.46 -12.98
C LYS A 88 4.41 -9.67 -12.25
N ILE A 89 4.56 -9.90 -10.95
CA ILE A 89 5.73 -9.48 -10.19
C ILE A 89 6.57 -10.71 -9.89
N ILE A 90 7.87 -10.62 -10.13
CA ILE A 90 8.80 -11.73 -10.02
C ILE A 90 10.02 -11.26 -9.22
N ARG A 91 10.35 -11.95 -8.12
CA ARG A 91 11.60 -11.78 -7.39
C ARG A 91 12.72 -12.55 -8.07
N ASP A 92 13.87 -11.90 -8.21
CA ASP A 92 15.12 -12.55 -8.63
C ASP A 92 16.00 -12.75 -7.39
N ASP A 93 16.16 -14.01 -6.99
CA ASP A 93 16.92 -14.38 -5.79
C ASP A 93 18.42 -14.13 -5.94
N ILE A 94 18.95 -14.12 -7.16
CA ILE A 94 20.38 -13.98 -7.43
C ILE A 94 20.77 -12.51 -7.32
N LYS A 95 20.00 -11.64 -7.98
CA LYS A 95 20.26 -10.19 -8.01
C LYS A 95 19.60 -9.43 -6.86
N ASN A 96 18.69 -10.08 -6.14
CA ASN A 96 17.92 -9.51 -5.04
C ASN A 96 17.07 -8.30 -5.47
N TYR A 97 16.57 -8.30 -6.71
CA TYR A 97 15.68 -7.26 -7.26
C TYR A 97 14.31 -7.84 -7.64
N ALA A 98 13.30 -6.98 -7.71
CA ALA A 98 11.99 -7.32 -8.24
C ALA A 98 11.84 -6.87 -9.69
N TYR A 99 11.12 -7.65 -10.48
CA TYR A 99 10.72 -7.30 -11.84
C TYR A 99 9.20 -7.29 -11.95
N ILE A 100 8.70 -6.42 -12.82
CA ILE A 100 7.33 -6.45 -13.31
C ILE A 100 7.33 -6.86 -14.79
N LEU A 101 6.52 -7.85 -15.14
CA LEU A 101 6.31 -8.35 -16.50
C LEU A 101 4.92 -7.94 -16.96
N ASP A 102 4.82 -7.10 -17.97
CA ASP A 102 3.55 -6.69 -18.57
C ASP A 102 3.03 -7.78 -19.51
N LEU A 103 1.83 -8.31 -19.24
CA LEU A 103 1.14 -9.29 -20.09
C LEU A 103 -0.16 -8.72 -20.68
N SER A 104 -0.42 -7.44 -20.43
CA SER A 104 -1.70 -6.81 -20.69
C SER A 104 -1.88 -6.42 -22.16
N SER A 105 -3.14 -6.23 -22.53
CA SER A 105 -3.50 -5.69 -23.85
C SER A 105 -3.47 -4.16 -23.87
N ASN A 106 -3.90 -3.52 -22.78
CA ASN A 106 -4.00 -2.05 -22.69
C ASN A 106 -2.77 -1.37 -22.06
N GLY A 107 -1.82 -2.17 -21.56
CA GLY A 107 -0.54 -1.71 -21.04
C GLY A 107 -0.49 -1.67 -19.52
N THR A 108 0.67 -2.03 -19.00
CA THR A 108 1.11 -1.73 -17.64
C THR A 108 2.15 -0.61 -17.71
N TYR A 109 2.05 0.34 -16.79
CA TYR A 109 2.95 1.49 -16.72
C TYR A 109 3.66 1.47 -15.36
N VAL A 110 4.90 1.93 -15.35
CA VAL A 110 5.69 2.15 -14.14
C VAL A 110 6.16 3.58 -14.16
N ASN A 111 5.84 4.35 -13.11
CA ASN A 111 6.14 5.77 -13.01
C ASN A 111 5.67 6.56 -14.24
N GLY A 112 4.53 6.17 -14.82
CA GLY A 112 3.96 6.78 -16.03
C GLY A 112 4.57 6.33 -17.36
N GLU A 113 5.63 5.52 -17.37
CA GLU A 113 6.23 4.94 -18.57
C GLU A 113 5.63 3.57 -18.89
N LYS A 114 5.26 3.33 -20.15
CA LYS A 114 4.67 2.07 -20.59
C LYS A 114 5.75 0.99 -20.74
N ILE A 115 5.62 -0.13 -20.02
CA ILE A 115 6.55 -1.26 -20.12
C ILE A 115 6.44 -1.92 -21.51
N GLY A 116 5.21 -2.27 -21.91
CA GLY A 116 4.90 -2.94 -23.17
C GLY A 116 4.76 -4.46 -23.02
N LYS A 117 3.82 -5.04 -23.77
CA LYS A 117 3.43 -6.45 -23.66
C LYS A 117 4.63 -7.40 -23.84
N ASN A 118 4.70 -8.40 -22.98
CA ASN A 118 5.77 -9.40 -22.83
C ASN A 118 7.16 -8.82 -22.49
N LYS A 119 7.25 -7.57 -22.08
CA LYS A 119 8.51 -6.97 -21.61
C LYS A 119 8.57 -6.95 -20.10
N LYS A 120 9.79 -7.12 -19.58
CA LYS A 120 10.12 -6.98 -18.18
C LYS A 120 10.69 -5.59 -17.91
N HIS A 121 10.38 -5.05 -16.75
CA HIS A 121 10.94 -3.82 -16.22
C HIS A 121 11.39 -4.05 -14.78
N ILE A 122 12.50 -3.42 -14.37
CA ILE A 122 12.97 -3.48 -12.98
C ILE A 122 12.01 -2.68 -12.12
N LEU A 123 11.56 -3.24 -11.00
CA LEU A 123 10.64 -2.57 -10.10
C LEU A 123 11.42 -1.99 -8.92
N GLU A 124 11.77 -0.71 -9.02
CA GLU A 124 12.52 0.03 -8.01
C GLU A 124 11.65 0.39 -6.80
N ASN A 125 12.28 0.58 -5.64
CA ASN A 125 11.57 1.04 -4.45
C ASN A 125 10.83 2.36 -4.73
N ASN A 126 9.58 2.47 -4.27
CA ASN A 126 8.64 3.56 -4.51
C ASN A 126 8.09 3.71 -5.93
N ALA A 127 8.31 2.73 -6.81
CA ALA A 127 7.73 2.73 -8.13
C ALA A 127 6.20 2.72 -8.08
N GLU A 128 5.56 3.65 -8.79
CA GLU A 128 4.12 3.64 -9.02
C GLU A 128 3.77 2.71 -10.17
N ILE A 129 2.75 1.88 -10.00
CA ILE A 129 2.23 0.97 -11.03
C ILE A 129 0.86 1.47 -11.47
N GLU A 130 0.72 1.76 -12.76
CA GLU A 130 -0.53 2.16 -13.38
C GLU A 130 -1.05 1.11 -14.37
N LEU A 131 -2.36 0.88 -14.36
CA LEU A 131 -2.98 -0.21 -15.13
C LEU A 131 -3.89 0.33 -16.23
N ALA A 132 -3.74 -0.18 -17.45
CA ALA A 132 -4.49 0.19 -18.67
C ALA A 132 -4.37 1.67 -19.13
N SER A 133 -4.06 2.60 -18.23
CA SER A 133 -3.86 4.02 -18.50
C SER A 133 -2.83 4.57 -17.52
N LYS A 134 -1.92 5.42 -18.00
CA LYS A 134 -0.94 6.14 -17.17
C LYS A 134 -1.55 7.01 -16.05
N THR A 135 -2.85 7.29 -16.13
CA THR A 135 -3.58 8.08 -15.11
C THR A 135 -4.22 7.20 -14.04
N ASN A 136 -4.30 5.89 -14.27
CA ASN A 136 -4.92 4.94 -13.36
C ASN A 136 -3.87 4.34 -12.43
N ARG A 137 -3.41 5.15 -11.47
CA ARG A 137 -2.45 4.71 -10.45
C ARG A 137 -3.11 3.74 -9.48
N VAL A 138 -2.52 2.56 -9.32
CA VAL A 138 -3.09 1.50 -8.50
C VAL A 138 -2.20 1.17 -7.31
N TYR A 139 -0.93 0.87 -7.55
CA TYR A 139 -0.01 0.42 -6.51
C TYR A 139 1.24 1.31 -6.42
N VAL A 140 1.83 1.36 -5.24
CA VAL A 140 3.23 1.73 -5.01
C VAL A 140 3.97 0.49 -4.54
N TYR A 141 5.08 0.16 -5.19
CA TYR A 141 5.96 -0.90 -4.71
C TYR A 141 6.90 -0.38 -3.63
N ILE A 142 7.02 -1.12 -2.54
CA ILE A 142 7.98 -0.89 -1.47
C ILE A 142 8.88 -2.12 -1.38
N ASP A 143 10.18 -1.92 -1.52
CA ASP A 143 11.19 -2.95 -1.24
C ASP A 143 11.51 -2.93 0.25
N THR A 144 11.34 -4.05 0.93
CA THR A 144 11.62 -4.15 2.38
C THR A 144 13.12 -4.17 2.69
N ASN A 145 13.96 -4.46 1.71
CA ASN A 145 15.41 -4.40 1.83
C ASN A 145 16.00 -3.06 1.43
N ALA A 146 15.19 -2.11 0.92
CA ALA A 146 15.68 -0.78 0.64
C ALA A 146 16.08 -0.09 1.96
N ASN A 147 17.26 0.53 1.97
CA ASN A 147 17.72 1.29 3.12
C ASN A 147 16.67 2.34 3.50
N GLU A 148 16.14 2.25 4.72
CA GLU A 148 15.30 3.30 5.27
C GLU A 148 16.11 4.60 5.33
N ASP A 149 15.50 5.71 4.91
CA ASP A 149 16.12 7.02 4.89
C ASP A 149 16.44 7.44 6.34
N SER A 150 17.73 7.46 6.69
CA SER A 150 18.21 7.75 8.04
C SER A 150 17.91 9.16 8.51
N SER A 151 17.46 10.05 7.61
CA SER A 151 16.96 11.37 7.97
C SER A 151 15.56 11.35 8.61
N ILE A 152 14.83 10.24 8.50
CA ILE A 152 13.47 10.10 9.02
C ILE A 152 13.52 9.71 10.49
N PRO A 153 12.85 10.45 11.40
CA PRO A 153 12.81 10.10 12.81
C PRO A 153 12.18 8.72 13.06
N PRO A 154 12.74 7.89 13.96
CA PRO A 154 12.23 6.54 14.25
C PRO A 154 10.74 6.50 14.63
N VAL A 155 10.26 7.51 15.36
CA VAL A 155 8.84 7.63 15.73
C VAL A 155 7.90 7.67 14.52
N VAL A 156 8.38 8.18 13.37
CA VAL A 156 7.61 8.23 12.13
C VAL A 156 7.66 6.87 11.42
N SER A 157 8.85 6.27 11.31
CA SER A 157 9.03 4.98 10.63
C SER A 157 8.39 3.81 11.38
N GLU A 158 8.27 3.88 12.71
CA GLU A 158 7.51 2.91 13.50
C GLU A 158 6.02 2.86 13.14
N LYS A 159 5.43 4.01 12.81
CA LYS A 159 3.98 4.14 12.55
C LYS A 159 3.64 4.16 11.06
N HIS A 160 4.61 4.48 10.21
CA HIS A 160 4.38 4.71 8.79
C HIS A 160 5.48 4.10 7.91
N ILE A 161 5.09 3.65 6.73
CA ILE A 161 5.97 3.33 5.63
C ILE A 161 6.11 4.61 4.82
N VAL A 162 7.28 5.23 4.88
CA VAL A 162 7.57 6.44 4.11
C VAL A 162 7.97 6.04 2.69
N SER A 163 7.30 6.66 1.73
CA SER A 163 7.48 6.41 0.31
C SER A 163 8.22 7.60 -0.35
N LYS A 164 7.80 8.01 -1.55
CA LYS A 164 8.46 9.08 -2.30
C LYS A 164 8.13 10.49 -1.81
N GLN A 165 9.01 11.43 -2.12
CA GLN A 165 8.74 12.85 -2.01
C GLN A 165 7.70 13.28 -3.07
N ILE A 166 6.65 13.97 -2.63
CA ILE A 166 5.57 14.50 -3.48
C ILE A 166 5.63 16.04 -3.61
N GLY A 167 6.43 16.71 -2.77
CA GLY A 167 6.62 18.16 -2.87
C GLY A 167 7.81 18.66 -2.05
N ARG A 168 8.29 19.86 -2.38
CA ARG A 168 9.30 20.59 -1.60
C ARG A 168 9.00 22.08 -1.69
N GLY A 169 9.10 22.77 -0.57
CA GLY A 169 8.89 24.22 -0.47
C GLY A 169 9.90 24.86 0.47
N ALA A 170 9.74 26.17 0.70
CA ALA A 170 10.64 26.95 1.56
C ALA A 170 10.68 26.42 3.02
N TYR A 171 9.59 25.79 3.46
CA TYR A 171 9.43 25.32 4.84
C TYR A 171 9.70 23.82 5.03
N GLY A 172 10.05 23.09 3.97
CA GLY A 172 10.40 21.67 4.08
C GLY A 172 10.03 20.82 2.88
N GLU A 173 10.11 19.51 3.08
CA GLU A 173 9.71 18.49 2.12
C GLU A 173 8.41 17.81 2.53
N VAL A 174 7.66 17.33 1.53
CA VAL A 174 6.43 16.57 1.72
C VAL A 174 6.64 15.19 1.09
N LYS A 175 6.51 14.13 1.88
CA LYS A 175 6.63 12.73 1.45
C LYS A 175 5.29 12.02 1.58
N LEU A 176 5.01 11.09 0.66
CA LEU A 176 3.88 10.17 0.73
C LEU A 176 4.18 9.13 1.82
N CYS A 177 3.23 8.91 2.72
CA CYS A 177 3.35 7.91 3.78
C CYS A 177 2.14 6.99 3.79
N PHE A 178 2.36 5.72 4.04
CA PHE A 178 1.31 4.74 4.31
C PHE A 178 1.34 4.38 5.78
N VAL A 179 0.19 4.25 6.43
CA VAL A 179 0.15 3.80 7.84
C VAL A 179 0.60 2.34 7.89
N ARG A 180 1.50 2.00 8.84
CA ARG A 180 1.83 0.61 9.16
C ARG A 180 0.62 -0.03 9.84
N GLY A 181 -0.25 -0.61 9.04
CA GLY A 181 -1.35 -1.47 9.50
C GLY A 181 -0.97 -2.93 9.35
N LYS A 182 -1.51 -3.80 10.22
CA LYS A 182 -1.59 -5.23 9.89
C LYS A 182 -2.45 -5.34 8.64
N ILE A 183 -1.85 -5.80 7.54
CA ILE A 183 -2.60 -6.20 6.36
C ILE A 183 -3.39 -7.43 6.82
N LYS A 184 -4.70 -7.25 7.03
CA LYS A 184 -5.62 -8.34 7.35
C LYS A 184 -5.79 -9.26 6.15
#